data_AF-A0A1I3REY2-F1
#
_entry.id   AF-A0A1I3REY2-F1
#
_cell.length_a   1.000
_cell.length_b   1.000
_cell.length_c   1.000
_cell.angle_alpha   90.00
_cell.angle_beta   90.00
_cell.angle_gamma   90.00
#
_symmetry.space_group_name_H-M   'P 1'
#
loop_
_entity.id
_entity.type
_entity.pdbx_description
1 polymer ?
#
loop_
_entity_poly.entity_id
_entity_poly.type
_entity_poly.pdbx_seq_one_letter_code
_entity_poly.pdbx_strand_id
1 'polypeptide(L)'
;MSKNFYLVDETRSSGAMLYKDLGLKPPNLLSDLPEGSKAVWNPISLEKLATLNADYVFLVNSDKNAGEDSLKDPVWQGIPAVKNGHVFEIPSTSSWLYSVGSPASKSWTKR
;
A
#
# COMPACT_ATOMS: atom_id res chain seq x y z
N MET A 1 -10.12 20.10 -0.32
CA MET A 1 -10.28 18.74 0.25
C MET A 1 -8.91 18.22 0.61
N SER A 2 -8.74 17.56 1.76
CA SER A 2 -7.44 17.07 2.20
C SER A 2 -7.02 15.86 1.36
N LYS A 3 -5.87 15.96 0.69
CA LYS A 3 -5.24 14.86 -0.07
C LYS A 3 -4.60 13.91 0.93
N ASN A 4 -5.22 12.75 1.15
CA ASN A 4 -4.74 11.77 2.10
C ASN A 4 -4.18 10.56 1.37
N PHE A 5 -2.87 10.35 1.48
CA PHE A 5 -2.22 9.12 1.02
C PHE A 5 -2.08 8.17 2.19
N TYR A 6 -2.18 6.87 1.88
CA TYR A 6 -2.06 5.81 2.87
C TYR A 6 -1.08 4.76 2.37
N LEU A 7 -0.34 4.17 3.30
CA LEU A 7 0.59 3.09 3.06
C LEU A 7 0.09 1.83 3.77
N VAL A 8 -0.01 0.73 3.02
CA VAL A 8 -0.45 -0.56 3.56
C VAL A 8 0.69 -1.22 4.31
N ASP A 9 0.41 -1.71 5.53
CA ASP A 9 1.38 -2.41 6.36
C ASP A 9 1.97 -3.65 5.68
N GLU A 10 3.24 -3.95 5.96
CA GLU A 10 3.98 -5.04 5.33
C GLU A 10 3.48 -6.45 5.71
N THR A 11 2.80 -6.59 6.86
CA THR A 11 2.36 -7.88 7.41
C THR A 11 0.85 -8.11 7.28
N ARG A 12 0.11 -7.13 6.74
CA ARG A 12 -1.35 -7.15 6.66
C ARG A 12 -1.83 -7.01 5.22
N SER A 13 -3.05 -7.51 4.95
CA SER A 13 -3.71 -7.33 3.65
C SER A 13 -2.78 -7.70 2.48
N SER A 14 -2.75 -6.88 1.44
CA SER A 14 -1.89 -7.07 0.27
C SER A 14 -0.40 -7.04 0.59
N GLY A 15 0.02 -6.34 1.65
CA GLY A 15 1.43 -6.26 2.04
C GLY A 15 2.03 -7.61 2.39
N ALA A 16 1.29 -8.44 3.14
CA ALA A 16 1.73 -9.79 3.47
C ALA A 16 2.03 -10.60 2.19
N MET A 17 1.14 -10.58 1.21
CA MET A 17 1.36 -11.30 -0.04
C MET A 17 2.53 -10.71 -0.84
N LEU A 18 2.60 -9.37 -0.97
CA LEU A 18 3.64 -8.68 -1.74
C LEU A 18 5.05 -8.92 -1.17
N TYR A 19 5.22 -8.78 0.15
CA TYR A 19 6.55 -8.78 0.75
C TYR A 19 6.95 -10.14 1.30
N LYS A 20 6.00 -10.93 1.81
CA LYS A 20 6.29 -12.27 2.38
C LYS A 20 6.18 -13.38 1.33
N ASP A 21 5.12 -13.39 0.54
CA ASP A 21 4.86 -14.51 -0.39
C ASP A 21 5.56 -14.30 -1.74
N LEU A 22 5.56 -13.07 -2.26
CA LEU A 22 6.23 -12.71 -3.52
C LEU A 22 7.68 -12.22 -3.32
N GLY A 23 8.10 -11.98 -2.07
CA GLY A 23 9.47 -11.61 -1.73
C GLY A 23 9.90 -10.22 -2.23
N LEU A 24 8.95 -9.31 -2.47
CA LEU A 24 9.27 -7.93 -2.83
C LEU A 24 9.89 -7.20 -1.64
N LYS A 25 10.72 -6.20 -1.93
CA LYS A 25 11.29 -5.35 -0.88
C LYS A 25 10.28 -4.29 -0.45
N PRO A 26 9.99 -4.13 0.85
CA PRO A 26 9.16 -3.04 1.32
C PRO A 26 9.85 -1.69 1.06
N PRO A 27 9.09 -0.63 0.73
CA PRO A 27 9.65 0.71 0.56
C PRO A 27 10.20 1.25 1.89
N ASN A 28 11.14 2.18 1.79
CA ASN A 28 11.79 2.84 2.93
C ASN A 28 10.80 3.38 3.97
N LEU A 29 9.64 3.88 3.53
CA LEU A 29 8.64 4.47 4.43
C LEU A 29 7.99 3.48 5.39
N LEU A 30 8.00 2.16 5.09
CA LEU A 30 7.41 1.14 5.98
C LEU A 30 8.30 0.83 7.19
N SER A 31 9.62 0.94 7.02
CA SER A 31 10.57 0.73 8.12
C SER A 31 10.51 1.84 9.18
N ASP A 32 10.06 3.03 8.79
CA ASP A 32 9.94 4.20 9.67
C ASP A 32 8.62 4.24 10.47
N LEU A 33 7.72 3.27 10.27
CA LEU A 33 6.46 3.19 11.02
C LEU A 33 6.69 2.49 12.38
N PRO A 34 6.32 3.12 13.51
CA PRO A 34 6.48 2.51 14.83
C PRO A 34 5.68 1.20 14.92
N GLU A 35 6.30 0.11 15.37
CA GLU A 35 5.66 -1.23 15.46
C GLU A 35 4.33 -1.21 16.23
N GLY A 36 4.22 -0.37 17.26
CA GLY A 36 3.00 -0.24 18.08
C GLY A 36 1.87 0.60 17.46
N SER A 37 2.06 1.18 16.28
CA SER A 37 1.10 2.07 15.61
C SER A 37 0.77 1.65 14.18
N LYS A 38 1.26 0.48 13.74
CA LYS A 38 0.98 -0.08 12.41
C LYS A 38 -0.50 -0.50 12.30
N ALA A 39 -1.32 0.41 11.77
CA ALA A 39 -2.65 0.07 11.27
C ALA A 39 -2.53 -0.66 9.92
N VAL A 40 -3.62 -1.26 9.43
CA VAL A 40 -3.61 -1.85 8.06
C VAL A 40 -3.33 -0.78 7.01
N TRP A 41 -3.88 0.43 7.20
CA TRP A 41 -3.68 1.60 6.36
C TRP A 41 -3.13 2.75 7.21
N ASN A 42 -1.91 3.17 6.92
CA ASN A 42 -1.22 4.20 7.70
C ASN A 42 -1.18 5.50 6.90
N PRO A 43 -1.74 6.61 7.39
CA PRO A 43 -1.69 7.88 6.67
C PRO A 43 -0.24 8.38 6.57
N ILE A 44 0.12 8.93 5.41
CA ILE A 44 1.42 9.55 5.17
C ILE A 44 1.24 10.99 4.70
N SER A 45 2.13 11.88 5.16
CA SER A 45 2.18 13.26 4.66
C SER A 45 2.79 13.30 3.25
N LEU A 46 2.50 14.38 2.51
CA LEU A 46 3.12 14.62 1.20
C LEU A 46 4.65 14.73 1.29
N GLU A 47 5.17 15.31 2.37
CA GLU A 47 6.62 15.42 2.60
C GLU A 47 7.28 14.04 2.71
N LYS A 48 6.66 13.09 3.43
CA LYS A 48 7.15 11.71 3.47
C LYS A 48 6.92 10.98 2.15
N LEU A 49 5.81 11.23 1.46
CA LEU A 49 5.56 10.65 0.14
C LEU A 49 6.63 11.07 -0.88
N ALA A 50 7.13 12.29 -0.80
CA ALA A 50 8.18 12.79 -1.67
C ALA A 50 9.51 12.02 -1.52
N THR A 51 9.73 11.37 -0.38
CA THR A 51 10.92 10.54 -0.11
C THR A 51 10.67 9.05 -0.40
N LEU A 52 9.51 8.69 -0.94
CA LEU A 52 9.18 7.31 -1.30
C LEU A 52 10.16 6.79 -2.36
N ASN A 53 10.91 5.76 -1.99
CA ASN A 53 11.74 5.00 -2.92
C ASN A 53 11.10 3.64 -3.16
N ALA A 54 10.32 3.53 -4.25
CA ALA A 54 9.69 2.31 -4.69
C ALA A 54 9.81 2.19 -6.21
N ASP A 55 10.08 0.98 -6.69
CA ASP A 55 10.13 0.67 -8.12
C ASP A 55 8.74 0.49 -8.73
N TYR A 56 7.77 0.05 -7.91
CA TYR A 56 6.39 -0.23 -8.28
C TYR A 56 5.43 0.30 -7.23
N VAL A 57 4.27 0.80 -7.66
CA VAL A 57 3.20 1.26 -6.76
C VAL A 57 1.89 0.57 -7.12
N PHE A 58 1.28 -0.09 -6.13
CA PHE A 58 -0.07 -0.64 -6.24
C PHE A 58 -1.04 0.37 -5.64
N LEU A 59 -1.75 1.11 -6.49
CA LEU A 59 -2.64 2.19 -6.09
C LEU A 59 -4.07 1.67 -5.92
N VAL A 60 -4.66 1.91 -4.76
CA VAL A 60 -6.10 1.69 -4.55
C VAL A 60 -6.79 3.04 -4.50
N ASN A 61 -7.60 3.32 -5.52
CA ASN A 61 -8.38 4.55 -5.59
C ASN A 61 -9.85 4.26 -5.26
N SER A 62 -10.22 4.40 -3.98
CA SER A 62 -11.59 4.11 -3.51
C SER A 62 -12.62 5.17 -3.92
N ASP A 63 -12.18 6.41 -4.14
CA ASP A 63 -13.00 7.51 -4.64
C ASP A 63 -12.27 8.18 -5.79
N LYS A 64 -12.65 7.82 -7.02
CA LYS A 64 -11.96 8.32 -8.21
C LYS A 64 -11.97 9.85 -8.32
N ASN A 65 -13.06 10.49 -7.91
CA ASN A 65 -13.18 11.95 -8.01
C ASN A 65 -12.26 12.65 -7.01
N ALA A 66 -12.21 12.17 -5.77
CA ALA A 66 -11.31 12.72 -4.75
C ALA A 66 -9.83 12.36 -5.00
N GLY A 67 -9.59 11.17 -5.58
CA GLY A 67 -8.28 10.66 -5.91
C GLY A 67 -7.61 11.41 -7.05
N GLU A 68 -8.37 11.80 -8.08
CA GLU A 68 -7.82 12.49 -9.27
C GLU A 68 -7.02 13.75 -8.92
N ASP A 69 -7.49 14.58 -8.01
CA ASP A 69 -6.77 15.78 -7.59
C ASP A 69 -5.48 15.46 -6.81
N SER A 70 -5.45 14.32 -6.12
CA SER A 70 -4.27 13.83 -5.43
C SER A 70 -3.24 13.25 -6.41
N LEU A 71 -3.69 12.61 -7.49
CA LEU A 71 -2.81 12.06 -8.54
C LEU A 71 -2.24 13.12 -9.49
N LYS A 72 -2.85 14.31 -9.55
CA LYS A 72 -2.31 15.49 -10.25
C LYS A 72 -1.24 16.23 -9.43
N ASP A 73 -0.98 15.80 -8.20
CA ASP A 73 -0.03 16.47 -7.33
C ASP A 73 1.43 16.31 -7.83
N PRO A 74 2.23 17.40 -7.90
CA PRO A 74 3.63 17.32 -8.32
C PRO A 74 4.48 16.38 -7.48
N VAL A 75 4.16 16.20 -6.19
CA VAL A 75 4.85 15.25 -5.32
C VAL A 75 4.61 13.83 -5.81
N TRP A 76 3.34 13.47 -6.08
CA TRP A 76 2.99 12.16 -6.61
C TRP A 76 3.64 11.91 -7.97
N GLN A 77 3.53 12.86 -8.89
CA GLN A 77 4.17 12.79 -10.22
C GLN A 77 5.71 12.77 -10.14
N GLY A 78 6.28 13.24 -9.02
CA GLY A 78 7.71 13.23 -8.74
C GLY A 78 8.28 11.85 -8.45
N ILE A 79 7.45 10.92 -7.96
CA ILE A 79 7.86 9.59 -7.49
C ILE A 79 8.44 8.77 -8.65
N PRO A 80 9.60 8.10 -8.47
CA PRO A 80 10.23 7.29 -9.52
C PRO A 80 9.29 6.26 -10.17
N ALA A 81 8.53 5.48 -9.38
CA ALA A 81 7.54 4.53 -9.91
C ALA A 81 6.47 5.19 -10.78
N VAL A 82 6.02 6.40 -10.42
CA VAL A 82 5.00 7.14 -11.19
C VAL A 82 5.59 7.62 -12.52
N LYS A 83 6.80 8.18 -12.49
CA LYS A 83 7.51 8.62 -13.70
C LYS A 83 7.81 7.48 -14.67
N ASN A 84 8.11 6.30 -14.14
CA ASN A 84 8.44 5.12 -14.93
C ASN A 84 7.19 4.36 -15.40
N GLY A 85 5.97 4.84 -15.11
CA GLY A 85 4.73 4.16 -15.50
C GLY A 85 4.48 2.85 -14.77
N HIS A 86 5.14 2.66 -13.62
CA HIS A 86 5.06 1.45 -12.79
C HIS A 86 3.98 1.57 -11.71
N VAL A 87 2.84 2.17 -12.06
CA VAL A 87 1.67 2.33 -11.20
C VAL A 87 0.58 1.38 -11.65
N PHE A 88 0.20 0.46 -10.79
CA PHE A 88 -0.87 -0.51 -11.03
C PHE A 88 -2.09 -0.12 -10.20
N GLU A 89 -3.14 0.35 -10.86
CA GLU A 89 -4.41 0.65 -10.18
C GLU A 89 -5.17 -0.64 -9.89
N ILE A 90 -5.48 -0.85 -8.62
CA ILE A 90 -6.24 -1.99 -8.11
C ILE A 90 -7.62 -1.49 -7.68
N PRO A 91 -8.72 -2.13 -8.15
CA PRO A 91 -10.06 -1.78 -7.71
C PRO A 91 -10.20 -1.87 -6.19
N SER A 92 -10.88 -0.92 -5.56
CA SER A 92 -11.16 -0.93 -4.12
C SER A 92 -12.01 -2.13 -3.67
N THR A 93 -12.72 -2.77 -4.60
CA THR A 93 -13.50 -3.99 -4.39
C THR A 93 -12.67 -5.26 -4.57
N SER A 94 -11.38 -5.15 -4.90
CA SER A 94 -10.54 -6.32 -5.15
C SER A 94 -10.30 -7.13 -3.87
N SER A 95 -10.49 -8.45 -3.97
CA SER A 95 -10.18 -9.41 -2.90
C SER A 95 -8.70 -9.38 -2.50
N TRP A 96 -7.83 -8.87 -3.36
CA TRP A 96 -6.41 -8.62 -3.11
C TRP A 96 -6.15 -7.76 -1.85
N LEU A 97 -7.08 -6.87 -1.50
CA LEU A 97 -6.98 -6.00 -0.32
C LEU A 97 -7.33 -6.71 0.99
N TYR A 98 -7.93 -7.89 0.88
CA TYR A 98 -8.40 -8.71 2.00
C TYR A 98 -7.63 -10.04 2.02
N SER A 99 -6.30 -9.97 2.18
CA SER A 99 -5.59 -11.16 2.66
C SER A 99 -5.85 -11.28 4.16
N VAL A 100 -6.64 -12.28 4.53
CA VAL A 100 -6.61 -12.82 5.89
C VAL A 100 -5.18 -13.33 6.09
N GLY A 101 -4.40 -12.66 6.95
CA GLY A 101 -3.09 -13.16 7.35
C GLY A 101 -3.22 -14.65 7.63
N SER A 102 -2.33 -15.46 7.03
CA SER A 102 -2.43 -16.92 6.99
C SER A 102 -3.02 -17.43 8.31
N PRO A 103 -4.11 -18.23 8.30
CA PRO A 103 -4.59 -18.79 9.54
C PRO A 103 -3.42 -19.54 10.14
N ALA A 104 -2.96 -19.10 11.32
CA ALA A 104 -2.18 -19.95 12.20
C ALA A 104 -2.95 -21.27 12.28
N SER A 105 -2.41 -22.30 11.63
CA SER A 105 -2.85 -23.69 11.66
C SER A 105 -4.33 -23.88 12.00
N LYS A 106 -5.25 -23.67 11.05
CA LYS A 106 -6.57 -24.30 11.17
C LYS A 106 -6.43 -25.75 10.74
N SER A 107 -6.06 -26.60 11.70
CA SER A 107 -6.15 -28.06 11.57
C SER A 107 -7.61 -28.41 11.33
N TRP A 108 -7.96 -28.68 10.09
CA TRP A 108 -9.23 -29.33 9.76
C TRP A 108 -9.10 -30.80 10.12
N THR A 109 -9.43 -31.16 11.36
CA THR A 109 -9.80 -32.55 11.66
C THR A 109 -11.16 -32.81 11.02
N LYS A 110 -11.09 -33.48 9.88
CA LYS A 110 -12.20 -34.14 9.18
C LYS A 110 -13.06 -34.89 10.20
N ARG A 111 -14.36 -34.61 10.26
CA ARG A 111 -15.37 -35.58 10.70
C ARG A 111 -16.11 -36.08 9.48
#